data_AF-A0A0A2ANW5-F1
#
_entry.id   AF-A0A0A2ANW5-F1
#
_cell.length_a   1.000
_cell.length_b   1.000
_cell.length_c   1.000
_cell.angle_alpha   90.00
_cell.angle_beta   90.00
_cell.angle_gamma   90.00
#
_symmetry.space_group_name_H-M   'P 1'
#
loop_
_entity.id
_entity.type
_entity.pdbx_description
1 polymer ?
#
loop_
_entity_poly.entity_id
_entity_poly.type
_entity_poly.pdbx_seq_one_letter_code
_entity_poly.pdbx_strand_id
1 'polypeptide(L)' 'MSNSDFDENGFDSYGIHWLQYAAFAVSGFAIFTTWAFFYDERFHNFVMNIFRVINCSGFNCNGAF' A
#
# COMPACT_ATOMS: atom_id res chain seq x y z
N MET A 1 -21.07 23.13 -6.95
CA MET A 1 -19.89 23.54 -6.16
C MET A 1 -19.12 22.29 -5.81
N SER A 2 -17.86 22.20 -6.24
CA SER A 2 -16.97 21.11 -5.88
C SER A 2 -16.62 21.25 -4.40
N ASN A 3 -17.04 20.29 -3.56
CA ASN A 3 -16.63 20.19 -2.16
C ASN A 3 -15.24 19.52 -2.10
N SER A 4 -14.21 20.18 -2.64
CA SER A 4 -12.83 19.73 -2.44
C SER A 4 -12.18 20.59 -1.37
N ASP A 5 -11.63 19.95 -0.34
CA ASP A 5 -10.78 20.61 0.67
C ASP A 5 -9.45 21.12 0.07
N PHE A 6 -9.21 20.79 -1.20
CA PHE A 6 -8.06 21.19 -1.99
C PHE A 6 -8.46 22.18 -3.08
N ASP A 7 -7.59 23.15 -3.34
CA ASP A 7 -7.71 24.10 -4.43
C ASP A 7 -7.46 23.44 -5.82
N GLU A 8 -7.56 24.24 -6.88
CA GLU A 8 -7.35 23.78 -8.26
C GLU A 8 -5.92 23.25 -8.52
N ASN A 9 -4.95 23.71 -7.72
CA ASN A 9 -3.57 23.27 -7.76
C ASN A 9 -3.29 22.11 -6.79
N GLY A 10 -4.31 21.61 -6.08
CA GLY A 10 -4.21 20.48 -5.18
C GLY A 10 -3.70 20.79 -3.78
N PHE A 11 -3.64 22.07 -3.37
CA PHE A 11 -3.21 22.49 -2.04
C PHE A 11 -4.40 22.70 -1.09
N ASP A 12 -4.23 22.33 0.17
CA ASP A 12 -5.20 22.64 1.22
C ASP A 12 -5.01 24.06 1.79
N SER A 13 -5.87 24.45 2.73
CA SER A 13 -5.79 25.75 3.41
C SER A 13 -4.49 26.00 4.20
N TYR A 14 -3.72 24.95 4.46
CA TYR A 14 -2.43 24.99 5.16
C TYR A 14 -1.24 24.96 4.20
N GLY A 15 -1.48 24.90 2.88
CA GLY A 15 -0.45 24.83 1.85
C GLY A 15 0.15 23.44 1.66
N ILE A 16 -0.51 22.39 2.13
CA ILE A 16 -0.09 20.99 1.96
C ILE A 16 -0.75 20.44 0.70
N HIS A 17 0.06 19.87 -0.20
CA HIS A 17 -0.45 19.27 -1.42
C HIS A 17 -1.04 17.89 -1.13
N TRP A 18 -2.16 17.51 -1.75
CA TRP A 18 -2.81 16.22 -1.52
C TRP A 18 -1.88 15.01 -1.73
N LEU A 19 -0.90 15.10 -2.64
CA LEU A 19 0.13 14.06 -2.83
C LEU A 19 1.00 13.85 -1.59
N GLN A 20 1.24 14.88 -0.78
CA GLN A 20 2.01 14.75 0.46
C GLN A 20 1.22 13.93 1.50
N TYR A 21 -0.10 14.17 1.61
CA TYR A 21 -0.98 13.33 2.42
C TYR A 21 -1.01 11.88 1.92
N ALA A 22 -1.12 11.68 0.60
CA ALA A 22 -1.09 10.36 -0.01
C ALA A 22 0.24 9.65 0.25
N ALA A 23 1.37 10.33 0.06
CA ALA A 23 2.70 9.80 0.33
C ALA A 23 2.86 9.42 1.81
N PHE A 24 2.34 10.24 2.73
CA PHE A 24 2.37 9.93 4.16
C PHE A 24 1.55 8.68 4.49
N ALA A 25 0.31 8.58 3.98
CA ALA A 25 -0.55 7.42 4.19
C ALA A 25 0.06 6.14 3.62
N VAL A 26 0.56 6.18 2.38
CA VAL A 26 1.23 5.05 1.72
C VAL A 26 2.48 4.64 2.49
N SER A 27 3.28 5.60 2.95
CA SER A 27 4.50 5.32 3.73
C SER A 27 4.16 4.65 5.07
N GLY A 28 3.15 5.15 5.78
CA GLY A 28 2.67 4.54 7.03
C GLY A 28 2.17 3.11 6.81
N PHE A 29 1.39 2.90 5.75
CA PHE A 29 0.92 1.57 5.37
C PHE A 29 2.09 0.63 5.02
N ALA A 30 3.08 1.10 4.27
CA ALA A 30 4.26 0.33 3.91
C ALA A 30 5.08 -0.11 5.14
N ILE A 31 5.26 0.80 6.12
CA ILE A 31 5.96 0.49 7.37
C ILE A 31 5.18 -0.56 8.16
N PHE A 32 3.87 -0.36 8.35
CA PHE A 32 3.02 -1.30 9.08
C PHE A 32 3.00 -2.69 8.43
N THR A 33 2.80 -2.75 7.11
CA THR A 33 2.76 -4.02 6.37
C THR A 33 4.11 -4.73 6.37
N THR A 34 5.22 -4.00 6.28
CA THR A 34 6.57 -4.57 6.41
C THR A 34 6.76 -5.18 7.80
N TRP A 35 6.43 -4.44 8.86
CA TRP A 35 6.51 -4.97 10.22
C TRP A 35 5.64 -6.21 10.40
N ALA A 36 4.36 -6.13 10.00
CA ALA A 36 3.44 -7.26 10.12
C ALA A 36 3.92 -8.48 9.32
N PHE A 37 4.55 -8.29 8.16
CA PHE A 37 5.10 -9.39 7.36
C PHE A 37 6.24 -10.14 8.04
N PHE A 38 7.07 -9.47 8.85
CA PHE A 38 8.19 -10.09 9.53
C PHE A 38 7.85 -10.62 10.93
N TYR A 39 6.89 -9.99 11.62
CA TYR A 39 6.61 -10.29 13.03
C TYR A 39 5.27 -11.01 13.28
N ASP A 40 4.39 -11.09 12.29
CA ASP A 40 3.13 -11.86 12.39
C ASP A 40 3.12 -12.98 11.34
N GLU A 41 3.25 -14.23 11.81
CA GLU A 41 3.28 -15.41 10.94
C GLU A 41 1.98 -15.61 10.13
N ARG A 42 0.82 -15.20 10.66
CA ARG A 42 -0.46 -15.32 9.94
C ARG A 42 -0.50 -14.31 8.79
N PHE A 43 -0.06 -13.08 9.05
CA PHE A 43 0.02 -12.05 8.04
C PHE A 43 1.07 -12.39 6.97
N HIS A 44 2.24 -12.89 7.38
CA HIS A 44 3.27 -13.42 6.48
C HIS A 44 2.70 -14.48 5.52
N ASN A 45 2.05 -15.52 6.08
CA ASN A 45 1.47 -16.61 5.30
C ASN A 45 0.35 -16.12 4.37
N PHE A 46 -0.46 -15.15 4.79
CA PHE A 46 -1.48 -14.53 3.96
C PHE A 46 -0.87 -13.83 2.74
N VAL A 47 0.18 -13.01 2.95
CA VAL A 47 0.87 -12.30 1.88
C VAL A 47 1.55 -13.27 0.91
N MET A 48 2.22 -14.30 1.42
CA MET A 48 2.85 -15.33 0.59
C MET A 48 1.82 -16.13 -0.23
N ASN A 49 0.63 -16.40 0.33
CA ASN A 49 -0.46 -17.03 -0.42
C ASN A 49 -0.98 -16.13 -1.55
N ILE A 50 -1.09 -14.82 -1.33
CA ILE A 50 -1.46 -13.87 -2.39
C ILE A 50 -0.40 -13.88 -3.49
N PHE A 51 0.88 -13.74 -3.13
CA PHE A 51 1.98 -13.80 -4.11
C PHE A 51 1.99 -15.13 -4.87
N ARG A 52 1.68 -16.23 -4.18
CA ARG A 52 1.53 -17.54 -4.81
C ARG A 52 0.37 -17.58 -5.79
N VAL A 53 -0.79 -17.04 -5.45
CA VAL A 53 -1.93 -16.96 -6.39
C VAL A 53 -1.56 -16.11 -7.60
N ILE A 54 -0.93 -14.95 -7.40
CA ILE A 54 -0.52 -14.06 -8.49
C ILE A 54 0.51 -14.75 -9.41
N ASN A 55 1.56 -15.35 -8.84
CA ASN A 55 2.58 -16.07 -9.60
C ASN A 55 1.99 -17.32 -10.28
N CYS A 56 1.13 -18.08 -9.60
CA CYS A 56 0.47 -19.23 -10.20
C CYS A 56 -0.61 -18.89 -11.23
N SER A 57 -1.03 -17.62 -11.31
CA SER A 57 -1.97 -17.13 -12.32
C SER A 57 -1.29 -16.59 -13.59
N GLY A 58 0.06 -16.59 -13.68
CA GLY A 58 0.75 -16.06 -14.86
C GLY A 58 2.25 -16.41 -15.04
N PHE A 59 3.00 -16.76 -14.00
CA PHE A 59 4.42 -17.13 -14.06
C PHE A 59 4.69 -18.40 -13.22
N ASN A 60 4.61 -19.55 -13.89
CA ASN A 60 5.16 -20.87 -13.53
C ASN A 60 5.33 -21.17 -12.01
N CYS A 61 4.41 -21.95 -11.44
CA CYS A 61 4.36 -22.37 -10.03
C CYS A 61 5.54 -23.23 -9.50
N ASN A 62 6.64 -23.39 -10.23
CA ASN A 62 7.67 -24.41 -9.94
C ASN A 62 8.79 -23.97 -8.97
N GLY A 63 8.60 -22.92 -8.16
CA GLY A 63 9.68 -22.42 -7.27
C GLY A 63 9.25 -21.71 -6.00
N ALA A 64 7.96 -21.71 -5.64
CA ALA A 64 7.52 -21.19 -4.35
C ALA A 64 7.71 -22.27 -3.26
N PHE A 65 8.97 -22.52 -2.91
CA PHE A 65 9.38 -23.29 -1.74
C PHE A 65 9.98 -22.35 -0.70
#